data_AF-A0A7V9BEU8-F1
#
_entry.id   AF-A0A7V9BEU8-F1
#
_cell.length_a   1.000
_cell.length_b   1.000
_cell.length_c   1.000
_cell.angle_alpha   90.00
_cell.angle_beta   90.00
_cell.angle_gamma   90.00
#
_symmetry.space_group_name_H-M   'P 1'
#
loop_
_entity.id
_entity.type
_entity.pdbx_description
1 polymer ?
#
loop_
_entity_poly.entity_id
_entity_poly.type
_entity_poly.pdbx_seq_one_letter_code
_entity_poly.pdbx_strand_id
1 'polypeptide(L)'
;MIGCGGVGQHVVAGARLAGAAQIVAVDRDATKLDLALRRGATDTVDASSGDPAAAVLELTRGGVDHAFEVVGRPETIRLAWDVLRPGATAVVVGLAPLGVEVALPAIEFLSEKAIKGCYYGSANVTEELPRLVELVAGGRLEIGEVVSHVDGLEGVEPALGRLRRGEGVRTVLVLDGTLAGTRPEWQPADVVAGARRSAGHPVRRTPA
;
A
#
# COMPACT_ATOMS: atom_id res chain seq x y z
N MET A 1 5.34 4.12 -6.03
CA MET A 1 5.23 3.03 -5.03
C MET A 1 4.88 1.76 -5.77
N ILE A 2 5.64 0.68 -5.57
CA ILE A 2 5.51 -0.59 -6.29
C ILE A 2 5.13 -1.69 -5.28
N GLY A 3 3.92 -2.23 -5.42
CA GLY A 3 3.27 -3.18 -4.52
C GLY A 3 2.30 -2.50 -3.55
N CYS A 4 1.00 -2.54 -3.82
CA CYS A 4 -0.06 -1.92 -3.04
C CYS A 4 -0.60 -2.80 -1.90
N GLY A 5 0.22 -3.70 -1.34
CA GLY A 5 -0.10 -4.47 -0.13
C GLY A 5 -0.08 -3.60 1.14
N GLY A 6 -0.17 -4.20 2.32
CA GLY A 6 -0.24 -3.46 3.60
C GLY A 6 0.85 -2.38 3.76
N VAL A 7 2.11 -2.71 3.48
CA VAL A 7 3.22 -1.75 3.53
C VAL A 7 3.05 -0.64 2.49
N GLY A 8 2.76 -0.99 1.23
CA GLY A 8 2.62 -0.01 0.15
C GLY A 8 1.50 0.98 0.37
N GLN A 9 0.37 0.54 0.94
CA GLN A 9 -0.73 1.42 1.33
C GLN A 9 -0.26 2.46 2.36
N HIS A 10 0.58 2.08 3.33
CA HIS A 10 1.16 3.03 4.29
C HIS A 10 2.25 3.92 3.67
N VAL A 11 2.99 3.43 2.68
CA VAL A 11 3.92 4.26 1.90
C VAL A 11 3.17 5.37 1.15
N VAL A 12 2.01 5.06 0.53
CA VAL A 12 1.16 6.06 -0.14
C VAL A 12 0.70 7.14 0.85
N ALA A 13 0.15 6.73 2.00
CA ALA A 13 -0.28 7.66 3.05
C ALA A 13 0.89 8.51 3.58
N GLY A 14 2.06 7.91 3.77
CA GLY A 14 3.28 8.59 4.19
C GLY A 14 3.78 9.60 3.16
N ALA A 15 3.77 9.25 1.87
CA ALA A 15 4.14 10.16 0.79
C ALA A 15 3.21 11.37 0.73
N ARG A 16 1.89 11.16 0.89
CA ARG A 16 0.92 12.25 0.97
C ARG A 16 1.18 13.13 2.20
N LEU A 17 1.44 12.54 3.36
CA LEU A 17 1.76 13.28 4.59
C LEU A 17 3.05 14.10 4.45
N ALA A 18 4.04 13.57 3.72
CA ALA A 18 5.29 14.26 3.41
C ALA A 18 5.14 15.37 2.35
N GLY A 19 3.95 15.54 1.74
CA GLY A 19 3.66 16.58 0.76
C GLY A 19 4.10 16.23 -0.67
N ALA A 20 4.17 14.95 -1.01
CA ALA A 20 4.44 14.55 -2.39
C ALA A 20 3.35 15.07 -3.34
N ALA A 21 3.76 15.77 -4.41
CA ALA A 21 2.84 16.38 -5.37
C ALA A 21 2.17 15.35 -6.30
N GLN A 22 2.87 14.26 -6.60
CA GLN A 22 2.37 13.15 -7.41
C GLN A 22 2.78 11.83 -6.77
N ILE A 23 1.85 10.88 -6.70
CA ILE A 23 2.05 9.57 -6.10
C ILE A 23 1.48 8.52 -7.05
N VAL A 24 2.38 7.85 -7.78
CA VAL A 24 2.02 6.75 -8.69
C VAL A 24 2.06 5.43 -7.92
N ALA A 25 0.92 4.73 -7.86
CA ALA A 25 0.78 3.41 -7.26
C ALA A 25 0.80 2.32 -8.33
N VAL A 26 1.65 1.31 -8.15
CA VAL A 26 1.83 0.20 -9.11
C VAL A 26 1.50 -1.12 -8.41
N ASP A 27 0.56 -1.88 -8.96
CA ASP A 27 0.21 -3.24 -8.53
C ASP A 27 -0.48 -3.96 -9.71
N ARG A 28 -0.71 -5.26 -9.59
CA ARG A 28 -1.51 -6.07 -10.51
C ARG A 28 -2.96 -6.24 -10.06
N ASP A 29 -3.27 -5.88 -8.81
CA ASP A 29 -4.59 -6.04 -8.21
C ASP A 29 -5.33 -4.70 -8.21
N ALA A 30 -6.35 -4.60 -9.07
CA ALA A 30 -7.17 -3.40 -9.21
C ALA A 30 -7.80 -2.93 -7.88
N THR A 31 -8.19 -3.86 -7.00
CA THR A 31 -8.79 -3.51 -5.70
C THR A 31 -7.79 -2.77 -4.81
N LYS A 32 -6.51 -3.16 -4.88
CA LYS A 32 -5.44 -2.52 -4.13
C LYS A 32 -5.05 -1.17 -4.72
N LEU A 33 -5.12 -1.03 -6.04
CA LEU A 33 -4.94 0.25 -6.73
C LEU A 33 -6.04 1.25 -6.36
N ASP A 34 -7.30 0.81 -6.36
CA ASP A 34 -8.44 1.64 -5.95
C ASP A 34 -8.32 2.11 -4.49
N LEU A 35 -7.85 1.24 -3.59
CA LEU A 35 -7.56 1.63 -2.22
C LEU A 35 -6.41 2.65 -2.16
N ALA A 36 -5.35 2.47 -2.95
CA ALA A 36 -4.24 3.41 -2.99
C ALA A 36 -4.71 4.82 -3.41
N LEU A 37 -5.60 4.93 -4.39
CA LEU A 37 -6.21 6.20 -4.81
C LEU A 37 -6.94 6.89 -3.65
N ARG A 38 -7.82 6.16 -2.95
CA ARG A 38 -8.54 6.72 -1.77
C ARG A 38 -7.59 7.23 -0.69
N ARG A 39 -6.44 6.57 -0.53
CA ARG A 39 -5.45 6.88 0.51
C ARG A 39 -4.41 7.92 0.11
N GLY A 40 -4.45 8.41 -1.14
CA GLY A 40 -3.64 9.55 -1.56
C GLY A 40 -2.79 9.33 -2.80
N ALA A 41 -2.83 8.15 -3.44
CA ALA A 41 -2.25 8.02 -4.77
C ALA A 41 -2.97 8.96 -5.74
N THR A 42 -2.21 9.63 -6.59
CA THR A 42 -2.75 10.51 -7.65
C THR A 42 -2.99 9.73 -8.93
N ASP A 43 -2.18 8.70 -9.16
CA ASP A 43 -2.18 7.90 -10.38
C ASP A 43 -1.96 6.43 -10.03
N THR A 44 -2.43 5.55 -10.92
CA THR A 44 -2.26 4.10 -10.79
C THR A 44 -1.75 3.50 -12.08
N VAL A 45 -0.91 2.46 -11.97
CA VAL A 45 -0.45 1.65 -13.09
C VAL A 45 -0.75 0.18 -12.76
N ASP A 46 -1.53 -0.47 -13.63
CA ASP A 46 -1.75 -1.92 -13.58
C ASP A 46 -0.56 -2.65 -14.22
N ALA A 47 0.27 -3.27 -13.37
CA ALA A 47 1.45 -4.02 -13.79
C ALA A 47 1.13 -5.33 -14.52
N SER A 48 -0.14 -5.75 -14.58
CA SER A 48 -0.58 -6.88 -15.41
C SER A 48 -0.88 -6.46 -16.86
N SER A 49 -1.01 -5.16 -17.13
CA SER A 49 -1.43 -4.60 -18.41
C SER A 49 -0.29 -3.92 -19.16
N GLY A 50 0.73 -4.68 -19.55
CA GLY A 50 1.83 -4.21 -20.41
C GLY A 50 3.11 -3.89 -19.64
N ASP A 51 3.82 -2.84 -20.07
CA ASP A 51 5.09 -2.42 -19.46
C ASP A 51 4.86 -1.33 -18.40
N PRO A 52 4.95 -1.67 -17.10
CA PRO A 52 4.75 -0.70 -16.03
C PRO A 52 5.83 0.39 -15.98
N ALA A 53 7.07 0.11 -16.43
CA ALA A 53 8.12 1.12 -16.42
C ALA A 53 7.82 2.24 -17.41
N ALA A 54 7.45 1.87 -18.63
CA ALA A 54 7.05 2.82 -19.68
C ALA A 54 5.85 3.66 -19.23
N ALA A 55 4.82 3.04 -18.65
CA ALA A 55 3.64 3.74 -18.16
C ALA A 55 3.97 4.76 -17.05
N VAL A 56 4.83 4.38 -16.09
CA VAL A 56 5.26 5.32 -15.04
C VAL A 56 6.06 6.48 -15.63
N LEU A 57 7.00 6.20 -16.55
CA LEU A 57 7.81 7.24 -17.19
C LEU A 57 6.95 8.22 -18.00
N GLU A 58 5.91 7.74 -18.67
CA GLU A 58 4.96 8.58 -19.40
C GLU A 58 4.16 9.49 -18.46
N LEU A 59 3.55 8.92 -17.40
CA LEU A 59 2.77 9.67 -16.41
C LEU A 59 3.59 10.75 -15.68
N THR A 60 4.87 10.47 -15.46
CA THR A 60 5.78 11.33 -14.68
C THR A 60 6.65 12.22 -15.57
N ARG A 61 6.53 12.07 -16.90
CA ARG A 61 7.31 12.82 -17.91
C ARG A 61 8.83 12.68 -17.71
N GLY A 62 9.30 11.47 -17.41
CA GLY A 62 10.72 11.14 -17.34
C GLY A 62 11.21 10.50 -16.04
N GLY A 63 10.30 10.11 -15.14
CA GLY A 63 10.62 9.31 -13.96
C GLY A 63 10.34 10.01 -12.63
N VAL A 64 10.40 9.22 -11.56
CA VAL A 64 10.09 9.65 -10.19
C VAL A 64 11.35 10.04 -9.41
N ASP A 65 11.18 10.92 -8.43
CA ASP A 65 12.19 11.26 -7.42
C ASP A 65 12.49 10.13 -6.44
N HIS A 66 11.44 9.40 -6.08
CA HIS A 66 11.51 8.31 -5.13
C HIS A 66 10.66 7.14 -5.61
N ALA A 67 11.29 5.96 -5.71
CA ALA A 67 10.61 4.70 -5.96
C ALA A 67 10.70 3.81 -4.73
N PHE A 68 9.57 3.54 -4.08
CA PHE A 68 9.51 2.56 -3.00
C PHE A 68 9.07 1.21 -3.53
N GLU A 69 9.89 0.19 -3.33
CA GLU A 69 9.62 -1.20 -3.69
C GLU A 69 9.29 -1.99 -2.43
N VAL A 70 8.10 -2.59 -2.37
CA VAL A 70 7.59 -3.27 -1.15
C VAL A 70 7.10 -4.69 -1.43
N VAL A 71 7.53 -5.31 -2.53
CA VAL A 71 7.18 -6.70 -2.91
C VAL A 71 8.33 -7.66 -2.60
N GLY A 72 9.57 -7.27 -2.87
CA GLY A 72 10.76 -8.08 -2.64
C GLY A 72 11.06 -9.07 -3.76
N ARG A 73 10.79 -8.69 -5.02
CA ARG A 73 11.12 -9.51 -6.20
C ARG A 73 12.18 -8.83 -7.06
N PRO A 74 13.05 -9.58 -7.75
CA PRO A 74 14.05 -9.00 -8.65
C PRO A 74 13.45 -8.05 -9.68
N GLU A 75 12.32 -8.46 -10.27
CA GLU A 75 11.66 -7.69 -11.32
C GLU A 75 11.09 -6.37 -10.79
N THR A 76 10.57 -6.35 -9.56
CA THR A 76 10.01 -5.13 -8.95
C THR A 76 11.11 -4.21 -8.41
N ILE A 77 12.22 -4.76 -7.93
CA ILE A 77 13.42 -3.98 -7.57
C ILE A 77 14.03 -3.33 -8.81
N ARG A 78 14.11 -4.10 -9.90
CA ARG A 78 14.57 -3.59 -11.19
C ARG A 78 13.65 -2.49 -11.71
N LEU A 79 12.34 -2.70 -11.69
CA LEU A 79 11.34 -1.70 -12.05
C LEU A 79 11.53 -0.41 -11.23
N ALA A 80 11.77 -0.51 -9.92
CA ALA A 80 12.00 0.65 -9.06
C ALA A 80 13.20 1.49 -9.50
N TRP A 81 14.25 0.87 -10.04
CA TRP A 81 15.41 1.53 -10.60
C TRP A 81 15.13 2.16 -11.98
N ASP A 82 14.41 1.43 -12.84
CA ASP A 82 14.16 1.83 -14.22
C ASP A 82 13.24 3.06 -14.31
N VAL A 83 12.35 3.26 -13.32
CA VAL A 83 11.45 4.43 -13.28
C VAL A 83 12.07 5.68 -12.64
N LEU A 84 13.31 5.61 -12.16
CA LEU A 84 14.00 6.76 -11.56
C LEU A 84 14.42 7.77 -12.63
N ARG A 85 14.25 9.05 -12.33
CA ARG A 85 14.95 10.13 -13.03
C ARG A 85 16.41 10.27 -12.52
N PRO A 86 17.30 10.98 -13.22
CA PRO A 86 18.64 11.28 -12.71
C PRO A 86 18.59 11.94 -11.31
N GLY A 87 19.51 11.56 -10.42
CA GLY A 87 19.58 12.03 -9.02
C GLY A 87 18.55 11.43 -8.07
N ALA A 88 17.63 10.59 -8.55
CA ALA A 88 16.55 10.01 -7.76
C ALA A 88 16.99 8.77 -6.95
N THR A 89 16.14 8.33 -6.03
CA THR A 89 16.45 7.20 -5.13
C THR A 89 15.38 6.12 -5.16
N ALA A 90 15.79 4.86 -5.39
CA ALA A 90 14.99 3.68 -5.12
C ALA A 90 15.21 3.20 -3.67
N VAL A 91 14.12 2.93 -2.96
CA VAL A 91 14.11 2.42 -1.59
C VAL A 91 13.49 1.02 -1.61
N VAL A 92 14.33 0.01 -1.33
CA VAL A 92 13.91 -1.39 -1.26
C VAL A 92 13.51 -1.73 0.16
N VAL A 93 12.21 -1.96 0.34
CA VAL A 93 11.59 -2.35 1.61
C VAL A 93 11.17 -3.83 1.56
N GLY A 94 10.80 -4.32 0.37
CA GLY A 94 10.38 -5.69 0.16
C GLY A 94 11.46 -6.70 0.56
N LEU A 95 11.03 -7.80 1.19
CA LEU A 95 11.94 -8.85 1.63
C LEU A 95 12.22 -9.82 0.49
N ALA A 96 13.38 -9.68 -0.15
CA ALA A 96 13.84 -10.64 -1.14
C ALA A 96 14.23 -11.99 -0.50
N PRO A 97 13.93 -13.13 -1.14
CA PRO A 97 14.41 -14.44 -0.68
C PRO A 97 15.95 -14.52 -0.66
N LEU A 98 16.48 -15.42 0.16
CA LEU A 98 17.92 -15.68 0.20
C LEU A 98 18.45 -16.17 -1.15
N GLY A 99 19.63 -15.70 -1.55
CA GLY A 99 20.29 -16.10 -2.79
C GLY A 99 19.74 -15.43 -4.05
N VAL A 100 18.80 -14.48 -3.90
CA VAL A 100 18.26 -13.70 -5.01
C VAL A 100 19.13 -12.47 -5.27
N GLU A 101 19.55 -12.29 -6.53
CA GLU A 101 20.35 -11.16 -6.98
C GLU A 101 19.55 -10.25 -7.92
N VAL A 102 19.96 -8.97 -7.98
CA VAL A 102 19.41 -7.98 -8.90
C VAL A 102 20.54 -7.31 -9.65
N ALA A 103 20.44 -7.28 -10.98
CA ALA A 103 21.42 -6.64 -11.85
C ALA A 103 20.97 -5.23 -12.24
N LEU A 104 21.83 -4.25 -11.98
CA LEU A 104 21.62 -2.84 -12.35
C LEU A 104 22.70 -2.39 -13.35
N PRO A 105 22.38 -1.56 -14.35
CA PRO A 105 23.37 -1.13 -15.33
C PRO A 105 24.37 -0.16 -14.67
N ALA A 106 25.63 -0.56 -14.59
CA ALA A 106 26.66 0.19 -13.86
C ALA A 106 26.82 1.65 -14.35
N ILE A 107 26.60 1.90 -15.65
CA ILE A 107 26.70 3.24 -16.23
C ILE A 107 25.63 4.20 -15.69
N GLU A 108 24.46 3.69 -15.29
CA GLU A 108 23.36 4.54 -14.81
C GLU A 108 23.65 5.17 -13.44
N PHE A 109 24.57 4.60 -12.66
CA PHE A 109 25.02 5.22 -11.41
C PHE A 109 25.71 6.58 -11.65
N LEU A 110 26.27 6.82 -12.85
CA LEU A 110 26.86 8.13 -13.20
C LEU A 110 25.80 9.25 -13.33
N SER A 111 24.52 8.90 -13.38
CA SER A 111 23.41 9.86 -13.33
C SER A 111 22.95 10.17 -11.90
N GLU A 112 23.75 9.81 -10.90
CA GLU A 112 23.48 10.01 -9.47
C GLU A 112 22.20 9.32 -8.97
N LYS A 113 21.69 8.31 -9.71
CA LYS A 113 20.67 7.40 -9.19
C LYS A 113 21.22 6.63 -7.98
N ALA A 114 20.43 6.54 -6.93
CA ALA A 114 20.76 5.78 -5.74
C ALA A 114 19.77 4.63 -5.53
N ILE A 115 20.25 3.55 -4.92
CA ILE A 115 19.41 2.48 -4.40
C ILE A 115 19.82 2.18 -2.97
N LYS A 116 18.85 2.07 -2.06
CA LYS A 116 19.10 1.75 -0.65
C LYS A 116 18.06 0.81 -0.09
N GLY A 117 18.47 0.00 0.89
CA GLY A 117 17.55 -0.79 1.70
C GLY A 117 16.83 0.06 2.75
N CYS A 118 15.69 -0.42 3.19
CA CYS A 118 14.93 0.13 4.30
C CYS A 118 14.42 -1.00 5.19
N TYR A 119 15.08 -1.19 6.33
CA TYR A 119 14.66 -2.17 7.34
C TYR A 119 13.86 -1.46 8.42
N TYR A 120 12.62 -1.90 8.65
CA TYR A 120 11.72 -1.32 9.65
C TYR A 120 11.52 0.20 9.52
N GLY A 121 11.37 0.69 8.29
CA GLY A 121 11.23 2.14 8.02
C GLY A 121 12.53 2.93 8.18
N SER A 122 13.66 2.28 8.48
CA SER A 122 14.89 2.93 8.98
C SER A 122 14.63 3.81 10.21
N ALA A 123 13.57 3.49 10.95
CA ALA A 123 13.03 4.32 12.01
C ALA A 123 13.73 4.08 13.34
N ASN A 124 13.85 5.13 14.15
CA ASN A 124 14.03 4.99 15.60
C ASN A 124 12.67 4.78 16.25
N VAL A 125 12.30 3.51 16.45
CA VAL A 125 10.97 3.10 16.94
C VAL A 125 10.58 3.80 18.24
N THR A 126 11.53 3.96 19.16
CA THR A 126 11.30 4.57 20.47
C THR A 126 10.85 6.03 20.35
N GLU A 127 11.40 6.75 19.36
CA GLU A 127 11.10 8.17 19.15
C GLU A 127 9.97 8.40 18.15
N GLU A 128 9.87 7.55 17.13
CA GLU A 128 8.95 7.76 16.01
C GLU A 128 7.58 7.14 16.24
N LEU A 129 7.48 6.04 16.99
CA LEU A 129 6.18 5.43 17.27
C LEU A 129 5.22 6.37 18.03
N PRO A 130 5.65 7.09 19.09
CA PRO A 130 4.78 8.08 19.74
C PRO A 130 4.28 9.16 18.76
N ARG A 131 5.15 9.65 17.87
CA ARG A 131 4.78 10.66 16.85
C ARG A 131 3.75 10.11 15.86
N LEU A 132 3.89 8.85 15.44
CA LEU A 132 2.91 8.18 14.58
C LEU A 132 1.55 8.05 15.29
N VAL A 133 1.56 7.68 16.58
CA VAL A 133 0.33 7.62 17.39
C VAL A 133 -0.35 8.98 17.48
N GLU A 134 0.40 10.06 17.70
CA GLU A 134 -0.13 11.43 17.71
C GLU A 134 -0.76 11.83 16.37
N LEU A 135 -0.15 11.46 15.25
CA LEU A 135 -0.71 11.71 13.92
C LEU A 135 -2.03 10.96 13.72
N VAL A 136 -2.14 9.72 14.21
CA VAL A 136 -3.37 8.94 14.16
C VAL A 136 -4.44 9.55 15.07
N ALA A 137 -4.10 9.83 16.33
CA ALA A 137 -5.02 10.40 17.31
C ALA A 137 -5.53 11.79 16.89
N GLY A 138 -4.67 12.58 16.22
CA GLY A 138 -5.03 13.87 15.63
C GLY A 138 -5.73 13.80 14.28
N GLY A 139 -6.06 12.60 13.77
CA GLY A 139 -6.76 12.40 12.49
C GLY A 139 -5.93 12.77 11.25
N ARG A 140 -4.62 12.99 11.39
CA ARG A 140 -3.70 13.33 10.29
C ARG A 140 -3.18 12.10 9.56
N LEU A 141 -3.28 10.92 10.17
CA LEU A 141 -2.93 9.64 9.57
C LEU A 141 -4.06 8.64 9.81
N GLU A 142 -4.80 8.32 8.76
CA GLU A 142 -5.84 7.29 8.78
C GLU A 142 -5.17 5.90 8.65
N ILE A 143 -5.45 4.97 9.57
CA ILE A 143 -4.88 3.60 9.56
C ILE A 143 -5.93 2.50 9.52
N GLY A 144 -7.20 2.84 9.66
CA GLY A 144 -8.31 1.91 9.64
C GLY A 144 -8.50 1.32 8.24
N GLU A 145 -8.53 2.14 7.19
CA GLU A 145 -8.96 1.75 5.83
C GLU A 145 -8.21 0.56 5.21
N VAL A 146 -7.00 0.24 5.70
CA VAL A 146 -6.24 -0.95 5.26
C VAL A 146 -6.72 -2.26 5.90
N VAL A 147 -7.48 -2.19 6.97
CA VAL A 147 -8.05 -3.35 7.64
C VAL A 147 -9.20 -3.87 6.77
N SER A 148 -8.90 -4.94 6.05
CA SER A 148 -9.85 -5.62 5.18
C SER A 148 -10.74 -6.61 5.93
N HIS A 149 -10.23 -7.18 7.02
CA HIS A 149 -10.91 -8.23 7.77
C HIS A 149 -10.63 -8.07 9.27
N VAL A 150 -11.64 -8.38 10.08
CA VAL A 150 -11.54 -8.48 11.54
C VAL A 150 -12.16 -9.81 11.94
N ASP A 151 -11.37 -10.68 12.54
CA ASP A 151 -11.81 -12.00 13.00
C ASP A 151 -11.45 -12.18 14.49
N GLY A 152 -12.03 -13.19 15.15
CA GLY A 152 -11.53 -13.67 16.44
C GLY A 152 -10.37 -14.65 16.26
N LEU A 153 -9.81 -15.14 17.37
CA LEU A 153 -8.71 -16.12 17.33
C LEU A 153 -9.11 -17.43 16.63
N GLU A 154 -10.39 -17.81 16.71
CA GLU A 154 -11.00 -18.93 16.00
C GLU A 154 -10.99 -18.78 14.47
N GLY A 155 -10.74 -17.57 13.95
CA GLY A 155 -10.65 -17.27 12.52
C GLY A 155 -9.24 -17.34 11.94
N VAL A 156 -8.24 -17.85 12.70
CA VAL A 156 -6.83 -17.81 12.29
C VAL A 156 -6.55 -18.61 11.01
N GLU A 157 -7.10 -19.82 10.85
CA GLU A 157 -6.86 -20.63 9.65
C GLU A 157 -7.47 -19.99 8.39
N PRO A 158 -8.74 -19.54 8.39
CA PRO A 158 -9.27 -18.74 7.29
C PRO A 158 -8.43 -17.49 6.98
N ALA A 159 -7.96 -16.77 8.01
CA ALA A 159 -7.14 -15.57 7.85
C ALA A 159 -5.80 -15.88 7.17
N LEU A 160 -5.11 -16.95 7.58
CA LEU A 160 -3.89 -17.42 6.93
C LEU A 160 -4.15 -17.91 5.51
N GLY A 161 -5.32 -18.49 5.24
CA GLY A 161 -5.77 -18.84 3.89
C GLY A 161 -5.88 -17.62 2.97
N ARG A 162 -6.55 -16.55 3.44
CA ARG A 162 -6.65 -15.27 2.70
C ARG A 162 -5.27 -14.66 2.42
N LEU A 163 -4.39 -14.66 3.43
CA LEU A 163 -3.02 -14.14 3.30
C LEU A 163 -2.26 -14.83 2.16
N ARG A 164 -2.31 -16.17 2.09
CA ARG A 164 -1.62 -16.94 1.04
C ARG A 164 -2.17 -16.68 -0.35
N ARG A 165 -3.47 -16.41 -0.48
CA ARG A 165 -4.10 -16.04 -1.75
C ARG A 165 -3.89 -14.56 -2.11
N GLY A 166 -3.32 -13.77 -1.20
CA GLY A 166 -3.12 -12.33 -1.37
C GLY A 166 -4.42 -11.53 -1.32
N GLU A 167 -5.46 -12.07 -0.67
CA GLU A 167 -6.78 -11.45 -0.53
C GLU A 167 -6.78 -10.41 0.59
N GLY A 168 -7.36 -9.24 0.30
CA GLY A 168 -7.37 -8.12 1.23
C GLY A 168 -5.99 -7.46 1.40
N VAL A 169 -5.84 -6.72 2.48
CA VAL A 169 -4.64 -5.92 2.78
C VAL A 169 -4.14 -6.23 4.18
N ARG A 170 -4.99 -6.05 5.18
CA ARG A 170 -4.70 -6.37 6.59
C ARG A 170 -5.86 -7.14 7.21
N THR A 171 -5.53 -8.17 7.98
CA THR A 171 -6.46 -8.88 8.87
C THR A 171 -6.06 -8.59 10.31
N VAL A 172 -7.04 -8.23 11.15
CA VAL A 172 -6.84 -8.04 12.59
C VAL A 172 -7.54 -9.18 13.32
N LEU A 173 -6.79 -9.90 14.16
CA LEU A 173 -7.36 -10.91 15.06
C LEU A 173 -7.59 -10.28 16.43
N VAL A 174 -8.83 -10.29 16.88
CA VAL A 174 -9.23 -9.79 18.20
C VAL A 174 -9.20 -10.96 19.18
N LEU A 175 -8.22 -10.97 20.08
CA LEU A 175 -8.04 -12.04 21.07
C LEU A 175 -9.10 -11.99 22.17
N ASP A 176 -9.46 -10.78 22.59
CA ASP A 176 -10.48 -10.53 23.60
C ASP A 176 -11.20 -9.22 23.27
N GLY A 177 -12.50 -9.33 22.98
CA GLY A 177 -13.35 -8.18 22.66
C GLY A 177 -13.58 -7.24 23.84
N THR A 178 -13.26 -7.66 25.06
CA THR A 178 -13.34 -6.83 26.28
C THR A 178 -12.07 -6.04 26.54
N LEU A 179 -10.92 -6.47 26.00
CA LEU A 179 -9.64 -5.74 26.03
C LEU A 179 -9.44 -4.84 24.81
N ALA A 180 -10.14 -5.12 23.72
CA ALA A 180 -10.34 -4.11 22.69
C ALA A 180 -11.05 -2.93 23.36
N GLY A 181 -10.42 -1.74 23.40
CA GLY A 181 -11.11 -0.52 23.81
C GLY A 181 -12.38 -0.29 22.98
N THR A 182 -13.08 0.84 23.17
CA THR A 182 -14.19 1.19 22.27
C THR A 182 -13.75 0.97 20.82
N ARG A 183 -14.41 0.03 20.13
CA ARG A 183 -14.14 -0.20 18.71
C ARG A 183 -14.17 1.17 18.06
N PRO A 184 -13.11 1.61 17.37
CA PRO A 184 -13.22 2.86 16.62
C PRO A 184 -14.45 2.73 15.73
N GLU A 185 -15.26 3.79 15.64
CA GLU A 185 -16.45 3.83 14.78
C GLU A 185 -16.12 3.64 13.28
N TRP A 186 -14.84 3.45 12.96
CA TRP A 186 -14.36 2.96 11.70
C TRP A 186 -14.96 1.57 11.39
N GLN A 187 -15.89 1.56 10.45
CA GLN A 187 -16.38 0.36 9.79
C GLN A 187 -15.38 0.00 8.68
N PRO A 188 -14.94 -1.27 8.55
CA PRO A 188 -14.25 -1.72 7.35
C PRO A 188 -15.05 -1.30 6.13
N ALA A 189 -14.41 -0.58 5.22
CA ALA A 189 -15.02 -0.17 3.96
C ALA A 189 -15.53 -1.43 3.23
N ASP A 190 -16.83 -1.72 3.35
CA ASP A 190 -17.64 -2.63 2.55
C ASP A 190 -16.98 -3.93 2.03
N VAL A 191 -16.37 -4.75 2.91
CA VAL A 191 -15.97 -6.14 2.56
C VAL A 191 -16.87 -7.21 3.21
N VAL A 192 -17.80 -6.84 4.09
CA VAL A 192 -18.81 -7.78 4.62
C VAL A 192 -20.10 -7.72 3.78
N ALA A 193 -20.01 -8.04 2.49
CA ALA A 193 -21.16 -8.30 1.63
C ALA A 193 -21.20 -9.77 1.18
N GLY A 194 -21.20 -10.68 2.16
CA GLY A 194 -21.57 -12.09 2.00
C GLY A 194 -22.87 -12.47 2.74
N ALA A 195 -23.54 -11.53 3.39
CA ALA A 195 -24.83 -11.75 4.05
C ALA A 195 -25.92 -11.01 3.26
N ARG A 196 -26.72 -11.80 2.54
CA ARG A 196 -27.92 -11.40 1.81
C ARG A 196 -28.72 -10.36 2.60
N ARG A 197 -28.83 -9.13 2.08
CA ARG A 197 -29.96 -8.25 2.44
C ARG A 197 -31.07 -8.54 1.44
N SER A 198 -32.08 -9.27 1.90
CA SER A 198 -33.37 -9.38 1.26
C SER A 198 -33.95 -7.99 1.02
N ALA A 199 -34.49 -7.80 -0.18
CA ALA A 199 -35.06 -6.57 -0.69
C ALA A 199 -36.12 -5.94 0.22
N GLY A 200 -36.17 -4.61 0.21
CA GLY A 200 -37.34 -3.87 0.71
C GLY A 200 -37.06 -2.41 1.07
N HIS A 201 -37.01 -1.52 0.06
CA HIS A 201 -37.44 -0.14 0.30
C HIS A 201 -38.20 0.44 -0.91
N PRO A 202 -39.31 1.15 -0.67
CA PRO A 202 -40.26 1.53 -1.71
C PRO A 202 -39.81 2.79 -2.47
N VAL A 203 -40.05 2.79 -3.78
CA VAL A 203 -39.87 3.94 -4.66
C VAL A 203 -40.90 5.02 -4.29
N ARG A 204 -40.45 6.16 -3.76
CA ARG A 204 -41.26 7.39 -3.71
C ARG A 204 -41.33 7.99 -5.11
N ARG A 205 -42.53 8.05 -5.67
CA ARG A 205 -42.83 8.86 -6.86
C ARG A 205 -43.14 10.29 -6.42
N THR A 206 -42.51 11.27 -7.04
CA THR A 206 -42.90 12.69 -6.96
C THR A 206 -44.02 12.94 -7.96
N PRO A 207 -45.12 13.64 -7.62
CA PRO A 207 -46.12 14.05 -8.59
C PRO A 207 -45.69 15.32 -9.32
N ALA A 208 -46.26 15.49 -10.52
CA ALA A 208 -46.08 16.60 -11.45
C ALA A 208 -46.63 17.93 -10.93
#